data_AF-A0A2N3DND1-F1
#
_entry.id   AF-A0A2N3DND1-F1
#
_cell.length_a   1.000
_cell.length_b   1.000
_cell.length_c   1.000
_cell.angle_alpha   90.00
_cell.angle_beta   90.00
_cell.angle_gamma   90.00
#
_symmetry.space_group_name_H-M   'P 1'
#
loop_
_entity.id
_entity.type
_entity.pdbx_description
1 polymer ?
#
loop_
_entity_poly.entity_id
_entity_poly.type
_entity_poly.pdbx_seq_one_letter_code
_entity_poly.pdbx_strand_id
1 'polypeptide(L)'
;MRKAPFVAAALIAFTLASLPASRAQEGNSRPQPVVQPLTIPLPADKPYPGTMALKVDASDVARGIFRVRQTIPVAKAGKLTLLYPEWLPGKHAPRGAIADVAGFKASAGGRPLVWTRQPTDVYAFDIDVPQGAKSIDIAFDFLSPARSSEGR
;
A
#
# COMPACT_ATOMS: atom_id res chain seq x y z
N MET A 1 90.21 0.36 24.88
CA MET A 1 90.06 1.79 24.49
C MET A 1 89.78 1.86 23.00
N ARG A 2 88.75 2.63 22.58
CA ARG A 2 88.46 3.12 21.20
C ARG A 2 88.22 2.05 20.11
N LYS A 3 86.96 1.78 19.74
CA LYS A 3 86.13 2.43 18.67
C LYS A 3 86.55 2.07 17.23
N ALA A 4 85.86 1.05 16.67
CA ALA A 4 85.22 0.78 15.35
C ALA A 4 85.65 1.57 14.07
N PRO A 5 85.14 1.31 12.84
CA PRO A 5 84.16 0.31 12.31
C PRO A 5 84.51 -0.22 10.87
N PHE A 6 83.50 -0.70 10.12
CA PHE A 6 83.36 -0.81 8.64
C PHE A 6 83.56 -2.21 8.02
N VAL A 7 82.72 -2.73 7.10
CA VAL A 7 81.38 -2.42 6.55
C VAL A 7 80.83 -3.78 6.13
N ALA A 8 79.61 -4.13 6.51
CA ALA A 8 78.85 -5.18 5.85
C ALA A 8 77.82 -4.53 4.92
N ALA A 9 77.97 -4.75 3.62
CA ALA A 9 76.98 -4.39 2.63
C ALA A 9 75.91 -5.50 2.59
N ALA A 10 74.67 -5.17 2.94
CA ALA A 10 73.52 -6.05 2.77
C ALA A 10 72.59 -5.43 1.73
N LEU A 11 72.42 -6.12 0.60
CA LEU A 11 71.39 -5.84 -0.38
C LEU A 11 70.01 -6.09 0.25
N ILE A 12 69.15 -5.08 0.25
CA ILE A 12 67.73 -5.24 0.61
C ILE A 12 66.95 -5.37 -0.70
N ALA A 13 66.45 -6.58 -0.95
CA ALA A 13 65.49 -6.84 -2.03
C ALA A 13 64.11 -6.27 -1.62
N PHE A 14 63.59 -5.34 -2.41
CA PHE A 14 62.28 -4.73 -2.19
C PHE A 14 61.21 -5.65 -2.79
N THR A 15 60.48 -6.38 -1.95
CA THR A 15 59.33 -7.19 -2.37
C THR A 15 58.12 -6.28 -2.60
N LEU A 16 57.67 -6.18 -3.84
CA LEU A 16 56.41 -5.50 -4.21
C LEU A 16 55.24 -6.30 -3.65
N ALA A 17 54.66 -5.86 -2.53
CA ALA A 17 53.42 -6.43 -2.02
C ALA A 17 52.24 -5.97 -2.90
N SER A 18 51.66 -6.90 -3.64
CA SER A 18 50.42 -6.72 -4.40
C SER A 18 49.24 -6.53 -3.42
N LEU A 19 48.73 -5.31 -3.31
CA LEU A 19 47.47 -5.02 -2.62
C LEU A 19 46.31 -5.63 -3.43
N PRO A 20 45.37 -6.37 -2.81
CA PRO A 20 44.17 -6.77 -3.51
C PRO A 20 43.31 -5.53 -3.77
N ALA A 21 42.97 -5.28 -5.04
CA ALA A 21 41.96 -4.29 -5.38
C ALA A 21 40.65 -4.68 -4.67
N SER A 22 40.14 -3.81 -3.80
CA SER A 22 38.78 -3.96 -3.26
C SER A 22 37.82 -3.96 -4.45
N ARG A 23 37.24 -5.12 -4.76
CA ARG A 23 36.05 -5.17 -5.61
C ARG A 23 34.95 -4.40 -4.90
N ALA A 24 34.39 -3.39 -5.55
CA ALA A 24 33.14 -2.78 -5.10
C ALA A 24 32.11 -3.91 -4.94
N GLN A 25 31.53 -4.03 -3.74
CA GLN A 25 30.55 -5.04 -3.40
C GLN A 25 29.26 -4.78 -4.21
N GLU A 26 29.10 -5.42 -5.37
CA GLU A 26 27.89 -5.34 -6.21
C GLU A 26 26.59 -5.75 -5.49
N GLY A 27 26.69 -6.35 -4.30
CA GLY A 27 25.54 -6.78 -3.50
C GLY A 27 24.70 -5.63 -2.93
N ASN A 28 25.26 -4.44 -2.70
CA ASN A 28 24.56 -3.35 -2.03
C ASN A 28 23.66 -2.50 -2.95
N SER A 29 23.69 -2.76 -4.27
CA SER A 29 22.91 -1.99 -5.26
C SER A 29 21.83 -2.81 -5.97
N ARG A 30 21.67 -4.09 -5.64
CA ARG A 30 20.57 -4.91 -6.18
C ARG A 30 19.30 -4.58 -5.40
N PRO A 31 18.17 -4.26 -6.07
CA PRO A 31 16.90 -4.12 -5.37
C PRO A 31 16.55 -5.46 -4.72
N GLN A 32 16.53 -5.48 -3.38
CA GLN A 32 16.07 -6.64 -2.64
C GLN A 32 14.54 -6.59 -2.57
N PRO A 33 13.82 -7.68 -2.87
CA PRO A 33 12.39 -7.74 -2.63
C PRO A 33 12.11 -7.50 -1.15
N VAL A 34 11.51 -6.36 -0.82
CA VAL A 34 10.98 -6.12 0.52
C VAL A 34 9.60 -6.75 0.57
N VAL A 35 9.48 -7.89 1.26
CA VAL A 35 8.18 -8.49 1.55
C VAL A 35 7.50 -7.60 2.58
N GLN A 36 6.52 -6.82 2.16
CA GLN A 36 5.70 -6.04 3.08
C GLN A 36 4.77 -7.01 3.83
N PRO A 37 4.76 -7.00 5.18
CA PRO A 37 3.87 -7.87 5.93
C PRO A 37 2.40 -7.52 5.65
N LEU A 38 1.52 -8.52 5.61
CA LEU A 38 0.08 -8.29 5.59
C LEU A 38 -0.34 -7.71 6.94
N THR A 39 -0.78 -6.45 6.95
CA THR A 39 -1.15 -5.72 8.18
C THR A 39 -2.65 -5.47 8.30
N ILE A 40 -3.45 -6.00 7.38
CA ILE A 40 -4.90 -5.79 7.34
C ILE A 40 -5.57 -6.74 8.34
N PRO A 41 -6.34 -6.22 9.31
CA PRO A 41 -7.08 -7.05 10.24
C PRO A 41 -8.12 -7.90 9.50
N LEU A 42 -8.25 -9.18 9.88
CA LEU A 42 -9.32 -10.02 9.37
C LEU A 42 -10.69 -9.47 9.81
N PRO A 43 -11.72 -9.53 8.93
CA PRO A 43 -13.08 -9.24 9.32
C PRO A 43 -13.50 -10.10 10.50
N ALA A 44 -14.19 -9.48 11.47
CA ALA A 44 -14.81 -10.19 12.57
C ALA A 44 -16.30 -10.37 12.28
N ASP A 45 -16.82 -11.57 12.53
CA ASP A 45 -18.26 -11.84 12.48
C ASP A 45 -18.95 -11.24 13.72
N LYS A 46 -19.10 -9.92 13.70
CA LYS A 46 -19.75 -9.13 14.74
C LYS A 46 -20.55 -8.02 14.06
N PRO A 47 -21.76 -7.69 14.55
CA PRO A 47 -22.52 -6.57 14.01
C PRO A 47 -21.71 -5.28 14.04
N TYR A 48 -21.63 -4.62 12.88
CA TYR A 48 -21.03 -3.28 12.80
C TYR A 48 -21.98 -2.27 13.45
N PRO A 49 -21.49 -1.27 14.21
CA PRO A 49 -22.35 -0.35 14.92
C PRO A 49 -23.07 0.60 13.96
N GLY A 50 -24.40 0.62 14.04
CA GLY A 50 -25.26 1.47 13.23
C GLY A 50 -25.49 0.93 11.82
N THR A 51 -26.08 1.78 10.99
CA THR A 51 -26.47 1.43 9.61
C THR A 51 -25.76 2.36 8.64
N MET A 52 -25.10 1.78 7.64
CA MET A 52 -24.56 2.55 6.52
C MET A 52 -25.71 3.04 5.64
N ALA A 53 -25.73 4.34 5.34
CA ALA A 53 -26.59 4.88 4.30
C ALA A 53 -25.86 4.84 2.96
N LEU A 54 -26.50 4.28 1.93
CA LEU A 54 -25.96 4.20 0.57
C LEU A 54 -26.86 5.01 -0.38
N LYS A 55 -26.26 5.87 -1.18
CA LYS A 55 -26.90 6.60 -2.27
C LYS A 55 -26.16 6.31 -3.57
N VAL A 56 -26.91 5.93 -4.59
CA VAL A 56 -26.36 5.63 -5.92
C VAL A 56 -27.12 6.45 -6.94
N ASP A 57 -26.40 7.28 -7.68
CA ASP A 57 -26.90 7.96 -8.88
C ASP A 57 -26.41 7.21 -10.11
N ALA A 58 -27.35 6.61 -10.83
CA ALA A 58 -27.14 5.81 -12.04
C ALA A 58 -27.59 6.55 -13.32
N SER A 59 -27.74 7.88 -13.28
CA SER A 59 -28.26 8.66 -14.41
C SER A 59 -27.29 8.78 -15.59
N ASP A 60 -26.00 8.49 -15.40
CA ASP A 60 -24.94 8.62 -16.41
C ASP A 60 -24.83 7.38 -17.31
N VAL A 61 -25.92 7.06 -17.97
CA VAL A 61 -26.07 5.84 -18.78
C VAL A 61 -25.15 5.82 -20.00
N ALA A 62 -24.86 6.99 -20.59
CA ALA A 62 -24.03 7.10 -21.78
C ALA A 62 -22.57 6.69 -21.53
N ARG A 63 -22.08 6.88 -20.31
CA ARG A 63 -20.72 6.50 -19.90
C ARG A 63 -20.68 5.28 -18.99
N GLY A 64 -21.83 4.80 -18.53
CA GLY A 64 -21.93 3.68 -17.59
C GLY A 64 -21.34 4.01 -16.22
N ILE A 65 -21.53 5.23 -15.71
CA ILE A 65 -20.96 5.67 -14.43
C ILE A 65 -22.04 5.69 -13.35
N PHE A 66 -21.77 4.99 -12.25
CA PHE A 66 -22.58 5.04 -11.03
C PHE A 66 -21.86 5.90 -9.99
N ARG A 67 -22.46 7.01 -9.58
CA ARG A 67 -21.90 7.87 -8.53
C ARG A 67 -22.39 7.38 -7.19
N VAL A 68 -21.46 6.89 -6.37
CA VAL A 68 -21.77 6.29 -5.07
C VAL A 68 -21.40 7.26 -3.96
N ARG A 69 -22.33 7.45 -3.01
CA ARG A 69 -22.04 8.07 -1.72
C ARG A 69 -22.48 7.16 -0.58
N GLN A 70 -21.61 6.96 0.39
CA GLN A 70 -21.89 6.19 1.59
C GLN A 70 -21.66 7.07 2.82
N THR A 71 -22.60 7.05 3.76
CA THR A 71 -22.38 7.59 5.11
C THR A 71 -22.29 6.41 6.07
N ILE A 72 -21.12 6.23 6.68
CA ILE A 72 -20.79 5.08 7.51
C ILE A 72 -20.64 5.57 8.95
N PRO A 73 -21.48 5.11 9.91
CA PRO A 73 -21.27 5.39 11.33
C PRO A 73 -19.91 4.84 11.77
N VAL A 74 -19.18 5.52 12.64
CA VAL A 74 -17.88 5.03 13.14
C VAL A 74 -17.89 4.83 14.65
N ALA A 75 -17.37 3.69 15.08
CA ALA A 75 -17.39 3.28 16.49
C ALA A 75 -16.41 4.09 17.35
N LYS A 76 -15.26 4.42 16.78
CA LYS A 76 -14.13 5.06 17.45
C LYS A 76 -13.29 5.86 16.45
N ALA A 77 -12.50 6.79 16.99
CA ALA A 77 -11.45 7.46 16.25
C ALA A 77 -10.24 6.54 16.02
N GLY A 78 -9.35 6.98 15.13
CA GLY A 78 -8.16 6.25 14.72
C GLY A 78 -8.34 5.56 13.36
N LYS A 79 -7.41 4.67 13.04
CA LYS A 79 -7.39 3.93 11.78
C LYS A 79 -8.64 3.05 11.62
N LEU A 80 -9.40 3.29 10.56
CA LEU A 80 -10.48 2.42 10.10
C LEU A 80 -10.09 1.83 8.74
N THR A 81 -10.12 0.51 8.64
CA THR A 81 -9.93 -0.18 7.37
C THR A 81 -11.29 -0.58 6.79
N LEU A 82 -11.62 -0.06 5.61
CA LEU A 82 -12.77 -0.50 4.83
C LEU A 82 -12.32 -1.54 3.81
N LEU A 83 -13.11 -2.60 3.65
CA LEU A 83 -12.85 -3.65 2.68
C LEU A 83 -13.91 -3.61 1.58
N TYR A 84 -13.47 -3.57 0.33
CA TYR A 84 -14.34 -3.81 -0.81
C TYR A 84 -14.51 -5.32 -1.02
N PRO A 85 -15.72 -5.82 -1.36
CA PRO A 85 -15.94 -7.25 -1.55
C PRO A 85 -15.05 -7.86 -2.64
N GLU A 86 -14.08 -8.67 -2.22
CA GLU A 86 -13.21 -9.44 -3.12
C GLU A 86 -13.92 -10.72 -3.63
N TRP A 87 -14.64 -11.39 -2.74
CA TRP A 87 -15.36 -12.63 -3.03
C TRP A 87 -16.85 -12.35 -3.16
N LEU A 88 -17.40 -12.67 -4.32
CA LEU A 88 -18.81 -12.45 -4.63
C LEU A 88 -19.58 -13.77 -4.56
N PRO A 89 -20.83 -13.76 -4.06
CA PRO A 89 -21.68 -14.96 -4.06
C PRO A 89 -21.71 -15.63 -5.44
N GLY A 90 -21.44 -16.94 -5.48
CA GLY A 90 -21.40 -17.74 -6.71
C GLY A 90 -20.11 -17.65 -7.53
N LYS A 91 -19.12 -16.82 -7.15
CA LYS A 91 -17.80 -16.79 -7.81
C LYS A 91 -16.78 -17.62 -7.01
N HIS A 92 -16.01 -18.45 -7.72
CA HIS A 92 -14.99 -19.35 -7.15
C HIS A 92 -13.57 -18.76 -7.18
N ALA A 93 -13.44 -17.44 -7.33
CA ALA A 93 -12.16 -16.73 -7.38
C ALA A 93 -12.33 -15.29 -6.85
N PRO A 94 -11.24 -14.62 -6.42
CA PRO A 94 -11.26 -13.24 -5.95
C PRO A 94 -11.47 -12.28 -7.14
N ARG A 95 -12.72 -12.01 -7.47
CA ARG A 95 -13.15 -11.33 -8.71
C ARG A 95 -13.99 -10.08 -8.44
N GLY A 96 -13.86 -9.50 -7.25
CA GLY A 96 -14.43 -8.20 -6.94
C GLY A 96 -13.95 -7.13 -7.93
N ALA A 97 -14.87 -6.31 -8.44
CA ALA A 97 -14.62 -5.31 -9.47
C ALA A 97 -13.89 -4.05 -8.94
N ILE A 98 -12.79 -4.23 -8.22
CA ILE A 98 -12.07 -3.10 -7.60
C ILE A 98 -11.35 -2.22 -8.62
N ALA A 99 -11.02 -2.77 -9.79
CA ALA A 99 -10.45 -2.00 -10.91
C ALA A 99 -11.44 -0.97 -11.46
N ASP A 100 -12.75 -1.18 -11.23
CA ASP A 100 -13.83 -0.33 -11.73
C ASP A 100 -14.21 0.77 -10.71
N VAL A 101 -13.56 0.81 -9.54
CA VAL A 101 -13.74 1.87 -8.53
C VAL A 101 -12.76 3.00 -8.80
N ALA A 102 -13.29 4.20 -9.05
CA ALA A 102 -12.52 5.39 -9.34
C ALA A 102 -12.89 6.57 -8.42
N GLY A 103 -11.96 7.52 -8.27
CA GLY A 103 -12.25 8.79 -7.60
C GLY A 103 -12.60 8.68 -6.11
N PHE A 104 -12.09 7.65 -5.41
CA PHE A 104 -12.34 7.44 -3.98
C PHE A 104 -11.96 8.68 -3.16
N LYS A 105 -12.89 9.11 -2.29
CA LYS A 105 -12.73 10.21 -1.35
C LYS A 105 -13.35 9.82 -0.02
N ALA A 106 -12.67 10.17 1.07
CA ALA A 106 -13.17 10.07 2.43
C ALA A 106 -13.26 11.46 3.06
N SER A 107 -14.31 11.72 3.82
CA SER A 107 -14.51 12.96 4.57
C SER A 107 -15.26 12.72 5.88
N ALA A 108 -15.16 13.65 6.84
CA ALA A 108 -15.99 13.67 8.04
C ALA A 108 -16.43 15.11 8.34
N GLY A 109 -17.75 15.32 8.43
CA GLY A 109 -18.31 16.66 8.62
C GLY A 109 -17.88 17.63 7.51
N GLY A 110 -17.83 17.16 6.27
CA GLY A 110 -17.42 17.94 5.09
C GLY A 110 -15.91 18.17 4.92
N ARG A 111 -15.08 17.76 5.89
CA ARG A 111 -13.62 17.90 5.79
C ARG A 111 -12.97 16.63 5.23
N PRO A 112 -12.06 16.72 4.25
CA PRO A 112 -11.34 15.56 3.73
C PRO A 112 -10.57 14.81 4.82
N LEU A 113 -10.55 13.48 4.73
CA LEU A 113 -9.75 12.61 5.58
C LEU A 113 -8.53 12.09 4.83
N VAL A 114 -7.45 11.83 5.56
CA VAL A 114 -6.30 11.08 5.04
C VAL A 114 -6.73 9.63 4.86
N TRP A 115 -6.40 9.06 3.70
CA TRP A 115 -6.66 7.66 3.42
C TRP A 115 -5.58 7.08 2.51
N THR A 116 -5.40 5.76 2.57
CA THR A 116 -4.46 5.01 1.72
C THR A 116 -5.12 3.72 1.25
N ARG A 117 -5.01 3.41 -0.05
CA ARG A 117 -5.32 2.07 -0.57
C ARG A 117 -4.12 1.17 -0.31
N GLN A 118 -4.35 0.04 0.36
CA GLN A 118 -3.26 -0.83 0.80
C GLN A 118 -2.52 -1.47 -0.39
N PRO A 119 -1.18 -1.50 -0.38
CA PRO A 119 -0.38 -2.06 -1.48
C PRO A 119 -0.33 -3.60 -1.47
N THR A 120 -0.52 -4.24 -0.31
CA THR A 120 -0.46 -5.70 -0.16
C THR A 120 -1.81 -6.39 -0.33
N ASP A 121 -2.91 -5.66 -0.15
CA ASP A 121 -4.25 -6.07 -0.54
C ASP A 121 -5.02 -4.83 -1.00
N VAL A 122 -5.23 -4.79 -2.31
CA VAL A 122 -5.79 -3.65 -3.01
C VAL A 122 -7.30 -3.50 -2.78
N TYR A 123 -7.95 -4.40 -2.05
CA TYR A 123 -9.36 -4.28 -1.65
C TYR A 123 -9.52 -3.52 -0.33
N ALA A 124 -8.42 -3.22 0.38
CA ALA A 124 -8.44 -2.52 1.65
C ALA A 124 -8.11 -1.02 1.52
N PHE A 125 -8.90 -0.19 2.19
CA PHE A 125 -8.73 1.26 2.29
C PHE A 125 -8.61 1.66 3.75
N ASP A 126 -7.45 2.17 4.13
CA ASP A 126 -7.23 2.72 5.46
C ASP A 126 -7.61 4.19 5.49
N ILE A 127 -8.36 4.59 6.51
CA ILE A 127 -8.88 5.93 6.69
C ILE A 127 -8.56 6.39 8.11
N ASP A 128 -8.01 7.60 8.24
CA ASP A 128 -7.74 8.20 9.53
C ASP A 128 -8.99 8.92 10.05
N VAL A 129 -9.71 8.28 10.98
CA VAL A 129 -10.93 8.85 11.58
C VAL A 129 -10.55 9.81 12.71
N PRO A 130 -10.94 11.08 12.65
CA PRO A 130 -10.57 12.06 13.68
C PRO A 130 -11.36 11.86 14.97
N GLN A 131 -10.82 12.36 16.07
CA GLN A 131 -11.52 12.37 17.35
C GLN A 131 -12.86 13.10 17.25
N GLY A 132 -13.89 12.51 17.86
CA GLY A 132 -15.24 13.09 17.89
C GLY A 132 -16.10 12.82 16.65
N ALA A 133 -15.54 12.29 15.56
CA ALA A 133 -16.34 11.89 14.40
C ALA A 133 -17.35 10.79 14.79
N LYS A 134 -18.59 10.95 14.33
CA LYS A 134 -19.68 9.96 14.53
C LYS A 134 -19.98 9.18 13.26
N SER A 135 -19.62 9.74 12.11
CA SER A 135 -19.68 9.10 10.81
C SER A 135 -18.55 9.60 9.92
N ILE A 136 -18.28 8.84 8.87
CA ILE A 136 -17.50 9.27 7.72
C ILE A 136 -18.36 9.18 6.46
N ASP A 137 -18.05 10.02 5.50
CA ASP A 137 -18.67 10.04 4.19
C ASP A 137 -17.65 9.59 3.14
N ILE A 138 -17.99 8.52 2.43
CA ILE A 138 -17.22 7.97 1.32
C ILE A 138 -17.92 8.35 0.01
N ALA A 139 -17.15 8.79 -0.98
CA ALA A 139 -17.63 8.99 -2.33
C ALA A 139 -16.68 8.34 -3.34
N PHE A 140 -17.23 7.68 -4.35
CA PHE A 140 -16.49 7.12 -5.47
C PHE A 140 -17.41 6.94 -6.67
N ASP A 141 -16.82 6.75 -7.83
CA ASP A 141 -17.52 6.36 -9.05
C ASP A 141 -17.27 4.87 -9.31
N PHE A 142 -18.31 4.14 -9.70
CA PHE A 142 -18.19 2.79 -10.23
C PHE A 142 -18.37 2.83 -11.75
N LEU A 143 -17.38 2.33 -12.47
CA LEU A 143 -17.28 2.36 -13.92
C LEU A 143 -17.79 1.04 -14.48
N SER A 144 -19.07 0.97 -14.81
CA SER A 144 -19.62 -0.26 -15.39
C SER A 144 -18.99 -0.57 -16.75
N PRO A 145 -18.85 -1.85 -17.11
CA PRO A 145 -18.33 -2.25 -18.40
C PRO A 145 -19.10 -1.59 -19.55
N ALA A 146 -18.37 -0.94 -20.46
CA ALA A 146 -18.96 -0.21 -21.59
C ALA A 146 -18.95 -1.03 -22.89
N ARG A 147 -18.13 -2.08 -22.98
CA ARG A 147 -18.01 -2.96 -24.15
C ARG A 147 -18.52 -4.34 -23.84
N SER A 148 -19.09 -5.02 -24.85
CA SER A 148 -19.55 -6.41 -24.70
C SER A 148 -18.44 -7.42 -24.39
N SER A 149 -17.18 -7.07 -24.68
CA SER A 149 -15.98 -7.85 -24.34
C SER A 149 -15.53 -7.64 -22.90
N GLU A 150 -16.11 -6.68 -22.18
CA GLU A 150 -15.80 -6.34 -20.80
C GLU A 150 -16.99 -6.82 -19.93
N GLY A 151 -16.74 -7.76 -19.01
CA GLY A 151 -17.71 -8.19 -18.00
C GLY A 151 -18.55 -9.44 -18.30
N ARG A 152 -18.21 -10.55 -17.63
CA ARG A 152 -19.14 -11.48 -16.94
C ARG A 152 -18.49 -11.95 -15.63
#